data_AF-A0A7S2FYJ3-F1
#
_entry.id   AF-A0A7S2FYJ3-F1
#
_cell.length_a   1.000
_cell.length_b   1.000
_cell.length_c   1.000
_cell.angle_alpha   90.00
_cell.angle_beta   90.00
_cell.angle_gamma   90.00
#
_symmetry.space_group_name_H-M   'P 1'
#
loop_
_entity.id
_entity.type
_entity.pdbx_description
1 polymer ?
#
loop_
_entity_poly.entity_id
_entity_poly.type
_entity_poly.pdbx_seq_one_letter_code
_entity_poly.pdbx_strand_id
1 'polypeptide(L)'
;DHGGAVEFIHCPHLDDPTTPLIDLEVLVAGTHASNTRCTFGCDSPEQWACLQCGGVHCGRYVQKHSLEHHLTNPNHMTAASLADLSVHCYKCSGYVEHPRLEPILARLRALKFAV
;
A
#
# COMPACT_ATOMS: atom_id res chain seq x y z
N ASP A 1 -25.97 -0.79 -5.26
CA ASP A 1 -25.99 -1.56 -4.01
C ASP A 1 -24.73 -2.42 -3.95
N HIS A 2 -24.20 -2.66 -2.75
CA HIS A 2 -22.90 -3.25 -2.39
C HIS A 2 -21.70 -2.28 -2.31
N GLY A 3 -21.92 -1.10 -1.74
CA GLY A 3 -20.87 -0.43 -0.95
C GLY A 3 -20.73 -1.14 0.40
N GLY A 4 -20.41 -2.44 0.38
CA GLY A 4 -20.17 -3.20 1.61
C GLY A 4 -18.94 -2.62 2.29
N ALA A 5 -19.03 -2.33 3.59
CA ALA A 5 -17.88 -1.93 4.37
C ALA A 5 -16.78 -2.98 4.16
N VAL A 6 -15.58 -2.55 3.78
CA VAL A 6 -14.41 -3.41 3.81
C VAL A 6 -14.21 -3.80 5.27
N GLU A 7 -14.36 -5.09 5.57
CA GLU A 7 -13.98 -5.61 6.88
C GLU A 7 -12.45 -5.69 6.92
N PHE A 8 -11.86 -5.03 7.91
CA PHE A 8 -10.44 -5.16 8.19
C PHE A 8 -10.21 -6.43 9.00
N ILE A 9 -9.19 -7.20 8.60
CA ILE A 9 -8.80 -8.43 9.27
C ILE A 9 -7.53 -8.22 10.08
N HIS A 10 -7.40 -9.01 11.15
CA HIS A 10 -6.16 -9.14 11.88
C HIS A 10 -5.07 -9.78 11.01
N CYS A 11 -3.87 -9.18 10.99
CA CYS A 11 -2.77 -9.62 10.14
C CYS A 11 -1.58 -10.16 10.96
N PRO A 12 -1.41 -11.50 11.08
CA PRO A 12 -0.28 -12.08 11.82
C PRO A 12 1.09 -11.68 11.25
N HIS A 13 1.14 -11.28 9.98
CA HIS A 13 2.37 -10.79 9.34
C HIS A 13 2.81 -9.42 9.87
N LEU A 14 1.92 -8.65 10.50
CA LEU A 14 2.24 -7.35 11.10
C LEU A 14 2.51 -7.43 12.61
N ASP A 15 2.03 -8.49 13.28
CA ASP A 15 2.39 -8.79 14.68
C ASP A 15 3.87 -9.09 14.84
N ASP A 16 4.49 -9.75 13.85
CA ASP A 16 5.92 -10.04 13.89
C ASP A 16 6.74 -8.74 13.79
N PRO A 17 7.46 -8.34 14.86
CA PRO A 17 8.19 -7.07 14.88
C PRO A 17 9.37 -7.05 13.91
N THR A 18 9.81 -8.22 13.41
CA THR A 18 10.90 -8.34 12.44
C THR A 18 10.44 -8.11 11.01
N THR A 19 9.12 -8.16 10.75
CA THR A 19 8.56 -7.78 9.45
C THR A 19 9.03 -6.37 9.08
N PRO A 20 9.80 -6.23 7.99
CA PRO A 20 10.31 -4.94 7.57
C PRO A 20 9.14 -4.05 7.15
N LEU A 21 9.20 -2.79 7.57
CA LEU A 21 8.33 -1.73 7.09
C LEU A 21 9.21 -0.59 6.60
N ILE A 22 8.73 0.10 5.58
CA ILE A 22 9.40 1.22 4.94
C ILE A 22 9.64 2.34 5.94
N ASP A 23 10.81 2.98 5.87
CA ASP A 23 11.07 4.19 6.63
C ASP A 23 10.24 5.36 6.10
N LEU A 24 9.83 6.25 7.01
CA LEU A 24 9.03 7.43 6.69
C LEU A 24 9.76 8.40 5.76
N GLU A 25 11.09 8.43 5.78
CA GLU A 25 11.91 9.30 4.92
C GLU A 25 11.81 8.95 3.44
N VAL A 26 11.54 7.68 3.12
CA VAL A 26 11.35 7.21 1.73
C VAL A 26 10.03 7.72 1.16
N LEU A 27 9.05 7.99 2.04
CA LEU A 27 7.74 8.51 1.65
C LEU A 27 7.82 10.02 1.36
N VAL A 28 7.90 10.35 0.07
CA VAL A 28 8.00 11.71 -0.45
C VAL A 28 6.88 12.07 -1.42
N ALA A 29 6.52 13.36 -1.49
CA ALA A 29 5.39 13.86 -2.29
C ALA A 29 5.52 13.56 -3.79
N GLY A 30 6.74 13.61 -4.34
CA GLY A 30 6.98 13.34 -5.77
C GLY A 30 6.67 11.89 -6.19
N THR A 31 6.61 10.96 -5.23
CA THR A 31 6.42 9.53 -5.51
C THR A 31 5.21 8.94 -4.78
N HIS A 32 4.69 9.54 -3.72
CA HIS A 32 3.63 8.94 -2.90
C HIS A 32 2.40 9.85 -2.72
N ALA A 33 2.18 10.78 -3.66
CA ALA A 33 0.99 11.63 -3.71
C ALA A 33 -0.06 11.10 -4.70
N SER A 34 -1.25 11.72 -4.73
CA SER A 34 -2.38 11.30 -5.57
C SER A 34 -2.09 11.28 -7.09
N ASN A 35 -1.08 12.04 -7.56
CA ASN A 35 -0.71 12.12 -8.98
C ASN A 35 0.43 11.17 -9.38
N THR A 36 0.86 10.29 -8.48
CA THR A 36 1.87 9.28 -8.81
C THR A 36 1.39 8.34 -9.91
N ARG A 37 2.33 7.83 -10.70
CA ARG A 37 2.09 6.75 -11.65
C ARG A 37 2.78 5.47 -11.23
N CYS A 38 2.23 4.36 -11.70
CA CYS A 38 2.86 3.05 -11.60
C CYS A 38 4.28 3.13 -12.19
N THR A 39 5.24 2.45 -11.57
CA THR A 39 6.64 2.37 -12.03
C THR A 39 6.76 1.86 -13.48
N PHE A 40 5.77 1.09 -13.94
CA PHE A 40 5.67 0.58 -15.31
C PHE A 40 4.91 1.52 -16.28
N GLY A 41 4.62 2.77 -15.87
CA GLY A 41 3.98 3.78 -16.72
C GLY A 41 2.47 3.60 -16.93
N CYS A 42 1.79 2.82 -16.10
CA CYS A 42 0.35 2.57 -16.25
C CYS A 42 -0.52 3.75 -15.80
N ASP A 43 -1.58 4.01 -16.57
CA ASP A 43 -2.59 5.05 -16.30
C ASP A 43 -3.75 4.53 -15.42
N SER A 44 -3.46 3.62 -14.48
CA SER A 44 -4.50 3.13 -13.57
C SER A 44 -4.87 4.21 -12.54
N PRO A 45 -6.16 4.42 -12.24
CA PRO A 45 -6.57 5.38 -11.21
C PRO A 45 -6.18 4.93 -9.79
N GLU A 46 -5.86 3.64 -9.62
CA GLU A 46 -5.58 3.04 -8.33
C GLU A 46 -4.09 2.69 -8.24
N GLN A 47 -3.33 3.49 -7.49
CA GLN A 47 -1.91 3.29 -7.24
C GLN A 47 -1.69 2.79 -5.83
N TRP A 48 -0.75 1.86 -5.67
CA TRP A 48 -0.46 1.19 -4.42
C TRP A 48 1.03 1.32 -4.11
N ALA A 49 1.36 1.80 -2.92
CA ALA A 49 2.72 1.87 -2.42
C ALA A 49 3.04 0.62 -1.60
N CYS A 50 4.08 -0.12 -1.97
CA CYS A 50 4.58 -1.23 -1.17
C CYS A 50 5.12 -0.70 0.17
N LEU A 51 4.67 -1.28 1.28
CA LEU A 51 5.06 -0.85 2.61
C LEU A 51 6.37 -1.49 3.09
N GLN A 52 7.03 -2.31 2.26
CA GLN A 52 8.35 -2.86 2.54
C GLN A 52 9.47 -2.08 1.83
N CYS A 53 9.19 -1.53 0.64
CA CYS A 53 10.23 -0.88 -0.18
C CYS A 53 9.84 0.47 -0.80
N GLY A 54 8.58 0.89 -0.73
CA GLY A 54 8.10 2.16 -1.31
C GLY A 54 7.82 2.14 -2.80
N GLY A 55 8.05 1.00 -3.48
CA GLY A 55 7.69 0.86 -4.89
C GLY A 55 6.21 1.15 -5.12
N VAL A 56 5.90 2.00 -6.10
CA VAL A 56 4.51 2.32 -6.49
C VAL A 56 4.12 1.56 -7.74
N HIS A 57 3.03 0.82 -7.63
CA HIS A 57 2.50 -0.06 -8.66
C HIS A 57 1.00 0.13 -8.80
N CYS A 58 0.47 -0.10 -10.00
CA CYS A 58 -0.98 -0.08 -10.18
C CYS A 58 -1.65 -1.21 -9.40
N GLY A 59 -2.91 -1.01 -9.05
CA GLY A 59 -3.71 -1.92 -8.24
C GLY A 59 -3.89 -3.32 -8.80
N ARG A 60 -4.56 -4.14 -7.99
CA ARG A 60 -4.67 -5.59 -8.17
C ARG A 60 -5.65 -6.03 -9.27
N TYR A 61 -6.37 -5.10 -9.89
CA TYR A 61 -7.47 -5.41 -10.80
C TYR A 61 -7.18 -5.12 -12.28
N VAL A 62 -6.43 -4.06 -12.59
CA VAL A 62 -6.15 -3.67 -13.97
C VAL A 62 -4.93 -4.43 -14.51
N GLN A 63 -3.72 -3.88 -14.38
CA GLN A 63 -2.48 -4.54 -14.82
C GLN A 63 -1.82 -5.38 -13.72
N LYS A 64 -2.31 -5.30 -12.48
CA LYS A 64 -1.88 -6.15 -11.36
C LYS A 64 -0.40 -6.04 -10.96
N HIS A 65 0.29 -4.96 -11.31
CA HIS A 65 1.71 -4.80 -10.96
C HIS A 65 1.97 -4.84 -9.45
N SER A 66 1.02 -4.39 -8.60
CA SER A 66 1.21 -4.52 -7.15
C SER A 66 1.12 -5.98 -6.67
N LEU A 67 0.33 -6.82 -7.34
CA LEU A 67 0.28 -8.26 -7.09
C LEU A 67 1.54 -8.95 -7.65
N GLU A 68 1.94 -8.64 -8.88
CA GLU A 68 3.17 -9.16 -9.48
C GLU A 68 4.41 -8.80 -8.66
N HIS A 69 4.45 -7.57 -8.13
CA HIS A 69 5.49 -7.12 -7.21
C HIS A 69 5.60 -8.02 -5.98
N HIS A 70 4.48 -8.39 -5.35
CA HIS A 70 4.46 -9.35 -4.26
C HIS A 70 4.93 -10.74 -4.69
N LEU A 71 4.46 -11.24 -5.85
CA LEU A 71 4.81 -12.57 -6.34
C LEU A 71 6.31 -12.72 -6.64
N THR A 72 6.94 -11.63 -7.11
CA THR A 72 8.39 -11.57 -7.37
C THR A 72 9.21 -11.27 -6.11
N ASN A 73 8.60 -10.64 -5.10
CA ASN A 73 9.22 -10.29 -3.83
C ASN A 73 8.35 -10.81 -2.66
N PRO A 74 8.45 -12.09 -2.29
CA PRO A 74 7.50 -12.73 -1.37
C PRO A 74 7.48 -12.12 0.04
N ASN A 75 8.52 -11.37 0.42
CA ASN A 75 8.61 -10.63 1.69
C ASN A 75 7.88 -9.28 1.64
N HIS A 76 7.49 -8.80 0.46
CA HIS A 76 6.75 -7.55 0.26
C HIS A 76 5.26 -7.83 0.35
N MET A 77 4.78 -7.99 1.58
CA MET A 77 3.47 -8.57 1.85
C MET A 77 2.34 -7.55 1.85
N THR A 78 2.63 -6.26 2.05
CA THR A 78 1.62 -5.24 2.29
C THR A 78 1.79 -4.03 1.38
N ALA A 79 0.68 -3.49 0.88
CA ALA A 79 0.68 -2.26 0.12
C ALA A 79 -0.48 -1.35 0.55
N ALA A 80 -0.24 -0.04 0.57
CA ALA A 80 -1.25 0.97 0.84
C ALA A 80 -1.79 1.58 -0.46
N SER A 81 -3.10 1.64 -0.60
CA SER A 81 -3.78 2.39 -1.64
C SER A 81 -3.50 3.88 -1.47
N LEU A 82 -2.93 4.54 -2.48
CA LEU A 82 -2.75 5.99 -2.47
C LEU A 82 -4.08 6.73 -2.73
N ALA A 83 -5.13 6.02 -3.16
CA ALA A 83 -6.45 6.59 -3.38
C ALA A 83 -7.20 6.85 -2.06
N ASP A 84 -7.21 5.88 -1.15
CA ASP A 84 -8.01 5.93 0.09
C ASP A 84 -7.23 5.59 1.38
N LEU A 85 -5.95 5.24 1.28
CA LEU A 85 -5.06 4.80 2.37
C LEU A 85 -5.42 3.45 3.01
N SER A 86 -6.35 2.67 2.47
CA SER A 86 -6.52 1.27 2.87
C SER A 86 -5.25 0.45 2.59
N VAL A 87 -4.93 -0.47 3.51
CA VAL A 87 -3.77 -1.38 3.38
C VAL A 87 -4.27 -2.78 3.07
N HIS A 88 -3.66 -3.41 2.08
CA HIS A 88 -3.93 -4.81 1.73
C HIS A 88 -2.71 -5.67 2.06
N CYS A 89 -2.93 -6.80 2.73
CA CYS A 89 -1.92 -7.84 2.89
C CYS A 89 -2.16 -8.95 1.86
N TYR A 90 -1.20 -9.13 0.95
CA TYR A 90 -1.26 -10.15 -0.10
C TYR A 90 -1.25 -11.57 0.44
N LYS A 91 -0.53 -11.82 1.54
CA LYS A 91 -0.50 -13.14 2.18
C LYS A 91 -1.83 -13.50 2.84
N CYS A 92 -2.50 -12.54 3.47
CA CYS A 92 -3.82 -12.74 4.06
C CYS A 92 -4.97 -12.64 3.04
N SER A 93 -4.70 -12.10 1.84
CA SER A 93 -5.72 -11.77 0.83
C SER A 93 -6.85 -10.90 1.40
N GLY A 94 -6.51 -9.89 2.19
CA GLY A 94 -7.49 -9.03 2.84
C GLY A 94 -6.94 -7.66 3.22
N TYR A 95 -7.87 -6.74 3.51
CA TYR A 95 -7.56 -5.42 4.03
C TYR A 95 -7.23 -5.51 5.51
N VAL A 96 -6.21 -4.79 5.94
CA VAL A 96 -5.64 -4.92 7.28
C VAL A 96 -5.49 -3.57 7.95
N GLU A 97 -5.68 -3.56 9.26
CA GLU A 97 -5.34 -2.45 10.14
C GLU A 97 -4.37 -2.97 11.21
N HIS A 98 -3.38 -2.15 11.56
CA HIS A 98 -2.40 -2.52 12.58
C HIS A 98 -1.70 -1.27 13.13
N PRO A 99 -1.42 -1.18 14.44
CA PRO A 99 -0.78 0.00 15.04
C PRO A 99 0.55 0.40 14.40
N ARG A 100 1.33 -0.57 13.91
CA ARG A 100 2.61 -0.30 13.21
C ARG A 100 2.44 0.43 11.87
N LEU A 101 1.25 0.39 11.28
CA LEU A 101 0.93 1.09 10.03
C LEU A 101 0.60 2.56 10.26
N GLU A 102 0.13 2.93 11.46
CA GLU A 102 -0.30 4.29 11.78
C GLU A 102 0.71 5.40 11.43
N PRO A 103 2.01 5.31 11.78
CA PRO A 103 2.96 6.36 11.41
C PRO A 103 3.15 6.48 9.89
N ILE A 104 3.16 5.36 9.17
CA ILE A 104 3.26 5.29 7.71
C ILE A 104 2.02 5.92 7.07
N LEU A 105 0.84 5.51 7.53
CA LEU A 105 -0.43 6.04 7.03
C LEU A 105 -0.53 7.53 7.31
N ALA A 106 -0.20 8.01 8.51
CA ALA A 106 -0.16 9.43 8.85
C ALA A 106 0.73 10.22 7.89
N ARG A 107 1.92 9.70 7.58
CA ARG A 107 2.83 10.29 6.59
C ARG A 107 2.19 10.33 5.19
N LEU A 108 1.59 9.24 4.73
CA LEU A 108 0.88 9.19 3.44
C LEU A 108 -0.31 10.16 3.40
N ARG A 109 -1.10 10.29 4.48
CA ARG A 109 -2.20 11.28 4.55
C ARG A 109 -1.65 12.69 4.41
N ALA A 110 -0.57 13.01 5.11
CA ALA A 110 0.08 14.32 5.00
C ALA A 110 0.54 14.60 3.57
N LEU A 111 1.16 13.64 2.88
CA LEU A 111 1.58 13.82 1.48
C LEU A 111 0.40 13.96 0.51
N LYS A 112 -0.70 13.24 0.76
CA LYS A 112 -1.91 13.27 -0.08
C LYS A 112 -2.63 14.62 -0.04
N PHE A 113 -2.66 15.27 1.13
CA PHE A 113 -3.44 16.49 1.38
C PHE A 113 -2.58 17.76 1.57
N ALA A 114 -1.26 17.67 1.40
CA ALA A 114 -0.36 18.84 1.46
C ALA A 114 -0.38 19.72 0.20
N VAL A 115 -1.26 19.43 -0.76
CA VAL A 115 -1.43 20.14 -2.04
C VAL A 115 -2.81 20.74 -2.16
#